data_AF-A0A7W2B2N2-F1
#
_entry.id   AF-A0A7W2B2N2-F1
#
_cell.length_a   1.000
_cell.length_b   1.000
_cell.length_c   1.000
_cell.angle_alpha   90.00
_cell.angle_beta   90.00
_cell.angle_gamma   90.00
#
_symmetry.space_group_name_H-M   'P 1'
#
loop_
_entity.id
_entity.type
_entity.pdbx_description
1 polymer ?
#
loop_
_entity_poly.entity_id
_entity_poly.type
_entity_poly.pdbx_seq_one_letter_code
_entity_poly.pdbx_strand_id
1 'polypeptide(L)'
;MLEVLLRIPNQNIRKLHCRPSDPEHATFVLRGFSSEASYYIAEDKGESDDFWASFANQLKPETKEKRAAEYQEMVQSAIREIQQHVVQKVVLSRQFFWDCPNANARETFNTLLKSYPACTVFAIKHSKYGSWMGASPEVLLESTDEGYRSMSLAGTRLKNGTRWGNKELEEQKFVTKEVHRSLKAFGGKISRG
;
A
#
# COMPACT_ATOMS: atom_id res chain seq x y z
N MET A 1 1.84 19.30 7.88
CA MET A 1 3.06 18.99 7.10
C MET A 1 3.15 17.49 6.95
N LEU A 2 3.49 16.99 5.76
CA LEU A 2 3.65 15.57 5.49
C LEU A 2 5.13 15.25 5.48
N GLU A 3 5.54 14.20 6.20
CA GLU A 3 6.91 13.69 6.18
C GLU A 3 6.87 12.21 5.81
N VAL A 4 7.77 11.79 4.91
CA VAL A 4 7.82 10.43 4.40
C VAL A 4 9.25 9.92 4.42
N LEU A 5 9.49 8.81 5.12
CA LEU A 5 10.65 7.96 4.88
C LEU A 5 10.25 6.90 3.87
N LEU A 6 11.04 6.74 2.81
CA LEU A 6 10.74 5.83 1.71
C LEU A 6 12.01 5.14 1.24
N ARG A 7 11.93 3.82 1.06
CA ARG A 7 12.97 3.02 0.43
C ARG A 7 12.32 2.17 -0.65
N ILE A 8 12.55 2.56 -1.90
CA ILE A 8 12.22 1.75 -3.08
C ILE A 8 13.29 0.64 -3.20
N PRO A 9 12.95 -0.59 -3.60
CA PRO A 9 13.92 -1.67 -3.79
C PRO A 9 15.13 -1.22 -4.61
N ASN A 10 16.33 -1.62 -4.18
CA ASN A 10 17.61 -1.26 -4.79
C ASN A 10 17.95 0.25 -4.83
N GLN A 11 17.25 1.07 -4.07
CA GLN A 11 17.54 2.50 -3.92
C GLN A 11 17.86 2.84 -2.47
N ASN A 12 18.52 3.98 -2.27
CA ASN A 12 18.77 4.54 -0.94
C ASN A 12 17.46 4.97 -0.28
N ILE A 13 17.46 4.99 1.06
CA ILE A 13 16.37 5.58 1.82
C ILE A 13 16.34 7.08 1.53
N ARG A 14 15.15 7.61 1.25
CA ARG A 14 14.87 9.02 1.06
C ARG A 14 14.04 9.54 2.22
N LYS A 15 14.31 10.77 2.67
CA LYS A 15 13.48 11.48 3.64
C LYS A 15 12.88 12.70 3.00
N LEU A 16 11.59 12.60 2.70
CA LEU A 16 10.84 13.61 1.99
C LEU A 16 10.10 14.50 2.98
N HIS A 17 10.38 15.80 2.90
CA HIS A 17 9.55 16.82 3.52
C HIS A 17 8.60 17.35 2.46
N CYS A 18 7.31 17.12 2.68
CA CYS A 18 6.26 17.41 1.71
C CYS A 18 5.48 18.65 2.14
N ARG A 19 5.64 19.74 1.40
CA ARG A 19 4.88 20.99 1.55
C ARG A 19 3.65 20.97 0.62
N PRO A 20 2.48 21.46 1.05
CA PRO A 20 1.31 21.53 0.19
C PRO A 20 1.60 22.26 -1.13
N SER A 21 0.97 21.80 -2.21
CA SER A 21 1.11 22.33 -3.57
C SER A 21 -0.21 22.22 -4.33
N ASP A 22 -0.32 22.90 -5.45
CA ASP A 22 -1.32 22.60 -6.49
C ASP A 22 -0.93 21.34 -7.31
N PRO A 23 -1.86 20.77 -8.10
CA PRO A 23 -1.61 19.57 -8.90
C PRO A 23 -0.58 19.73 -10.02
N GLU A 24 -0.40 20.93 -10.58
CA GLU A 24 0.49 21.15 -11.73
C GLU A 24 1.97 21.06 -11.32
N HIS A 25 2.27 21.48 -10.09
CA HIS A 25 3.64 21.51 -9.56
C HIS A 25 3.95 20.36 -8.59
N ALA A 26 2.98 19.49 -8.32
CA ALA A 26 3.13 18.43 -7.32
C ALA A 26 4.16 17.37 -7.74
N THR A 27 5.06 17.01 -6.81
CA THR A 27 6.00 15.90 -6.96
C THR A 27 5.68 14.72 -6.04
N PHE A 28 4.69 14.88 -5.14
CA PHE A 28 4.16 13.82 -4.29
C PHE A 28 2.65 13.98 -4.13
N VAL A 29 1.92 12.88 -4.22
CA VAL A 29 0.45 12.87 -4.10
C VAL A 29 0.03 11.84 -3.06
N LEU A 30 -0.81 12.25 -2.11
CA LEU A 30 -1.46 11.36 -1.15
C LEU A 30 -2.95 11.29 -1.48
N ARG A 31 -3.45 10.10 -1.78
CA ARG A 31 -4.86 9.88 -2.12
C ARG A 31 -5.44 8.74 -1.32
N GLY A 32 -6.51 9.01 -0.58
CA GLY A 32 -7.33 7.98 0.05
C GLY A 32 -8.28 7.32 -0.96
N PHE A 33 -8.88 6.19 -0.58
CA PHE A 33 -9.76 5.43 -1.48
C PHE A 33 -11.01 6.21 -1.92
N SER A 34 -11.59 7.01 -1.02
CA SER A 34 -12.81 7.80 -1.26
C SER A 34 -12.59 9.31 -1.15
N SER A 35 -11.37 9.76 -0.86
CA SER A 35 -11.07 11.18 -0.68
C SER A 35 -10.47 11.80 -1.93
N GLU A 36 -10.57 13.13 -2.02
CA GLU A 36 -9.78 13.89 -2.97
C GLU A 36 -8.27 13.67 -2.73
N ALA A 37 -7.50 13.85 -3.80
CA ALA A 37 -6.05 13.79 -3.73
C ALA A 37 -5.51 15.05 -3.05
N SER A 38 -4.52 14.85 -2.17
CA SER A 38 -3.72 15.93 -1.60
C SER A 38 -2.39 16.00 -2.32
N TYR A 39 -1.99 17.20 -2.72
CA TYR A 39 -0.85 17.46 -3.59
C TYR A 39 0.28 18.15 -2.82
N TYR A 40 1.52 17.74 -3.07
CA TYR A 40 2.68 18.22 -2.36
C TYR A 40 3.89 18.36 -3.28
N ILE A 41 4.76 19.31 -2.95
CA ILE A 41 6.15 19.30 -3.41
C ILE A 41 6.99 18.63 -2.34
N ALA A 42 7.63 17.53 -2.71
CA ALA A 42 8.54 16.75 -1.88
C ALA A 42 10.00 17.17 -2.11
N GLU A 43 10.67 17.54 -1.03
CA GLU A 43 12.10 17.85 -1.02
C GLU A 43 12.83 16.79 -0.18
N ASP A 44 13.92 16.25 -0.71
CA ASP A 44 14.79 15.34 0.04
C ASP A 44 15.69 16.16 0.98
N LYS A 45 15.53 15.97 2.28
CA LYS A 45 16.25 16.76 3.31
C LYS A 45 17.26 15.94 4.11
N GLY A 46 17.45 14.65 3.80
CA GLY A 46 18.28 13.75 4.61
C GLY A 46 17.69 13.47 5.99
N GLU A 47 18.37 12.66 6.83
CA GLU A 47 17.88 12.27 8.16
C GLU A 47 17.91 13.47 9.13
N SER A 48 16.82 13.68 9.86
CA SER A 48 16.80 14.54 11.06
C SER A 48 16.18 13.72 12.19
N ASP A 49 16.77 13.79 13.37
CA ASP A 49 16.45 12.93 14.52
C ASP A 49 14.99 13.10 14.99
N ASP A 50 14.38 14.26 14.75
CA ASP A 50 13.03 14.60 15.22
C ASP A 50 11.90 13.79 14.56
N PHE A 51 12.16 13.12 13.43
CA PHE A 51 11.12 12.35 12.73
C PHE A 51 10.52 11.29 13.65
N TRP A 52 11.38 10.53 14.32
CA TRP A 52 10.98 9.42 15.21
C TRP A 52 10.52 9.90 16.57
N ALA A 53 11.10 10.99 17.10
CA ALA A 53 10.69 11.58 18.38
C ALA A 53 9.22 12.03 18.38
N SER A 54 8.69 12.37 17.21
CA SER A 54 7.29 12.78 17.02
C SER A 54 6.42 11.75 16.28
N PHE A 55 6.97 10.57 15.97
CA PHE A 55 6.23 9.54 15.26
C PHE A 55 5.19 8.92 16.20
N ALA A 56 3.93 8.89 15.74
CA ALA A 56 2.79 8.41 16.54
C ALA A 56 2.46 9.22 17.81
N ASN A 57 2.85 10.49 17.91
CA ASN A 57 2.42 11.41 18.99
C ASN A 57 0.95 11.88 18.87
N GLN A 58 0.16 11.23 18.04
CA GLN A 58 -1.24 11.58 17.80
C GLN A 58 -2.16 10.74 18.67
N LEU A 59 -3.38 11.22 18.89
CA LEU A 59 -4.40 10.50 19.65
C LEU A 59 -4.59 9.09 19.07
N LYS A 60 -4.55 8.08 19.96
CA LYS A 60 -4.83 6.70 19.61
C LYS A 60 -6.25 6.62 19.03
N PRO A 61 -6.45 6.13 17.80
CA PRO A 61 -7.79 5.98 17.23
C PRO A 61 -8.59 4.97 18.05
N GLU A 62 -9.91 5.06 17.96
CA GLU A 62 -10.79 4.05 18.55
C GLU A 62 -10.50 2.67 17.95
N THR A 63 -10.16 1.71 18.81
CA THR A 63 -9.74 0.37 18.40
C THR A 63 -10.94 -0.57 18.41
N LYS A 64 -11.69 -0.61 17.31
CA LYS A 64 -12.80 -1.54 17.14
C LYS A 64 -12.45 -2.65 16.15
N GLU A 65 -12.17 -3.83 16.67
CA GLU A 65 -11.96 -5.02 15.85
C GLU A 65 -13.27 -5.68 15.46
N LYS A 66 -13.31 -6.22 14.24
CA LYS A 66 -14.39 -7.13 13.84
C LYS A 66 -14.12 -8.49 14.46
N ARG A 67 -15.13 -9.05 15.12
CA ARG A 67 -15.04 -10.43 15.61
C ARG A 67 -14.94 -11.39 14.43
N ALA A 68 -14.39 -12.57 14.68
CA ALA A 68 -14.27 -13.61 13.65
C ALA A 68 -15.62 -13.94 12.99
N ALA A 69 -16.69 -14.05 13.79
CA ALA A 69 -18.05 -14.31 13.31
C ALA A 69 -18.56 -13.22 12.36
N GLU A 70 -18.40 -11.94 12.73
CA GLU A 70 -18.81 -10.80 11.90
C GLU A 70 -18.07 -10.81 10.55
N TYR A 71 -16.78 -11.11 10.57
CA TYR A 71 -15.99 -11.21 9.33
C TYR A 71 -16.43 -12.40 8.46
N GLN A 72 -16.76 -13.54 9.07
CA GLN A 72 -17.30 -14.71 8.36
C GLN A 72 -18.64 -14.39 7.71
N GLU A 73 -19.53 -13.66 8.39
CA GLU A 73 -20.81 -13.20 7.83
C GLU A 73 -20.60 -12.29 6.61
N MET A 74 -19.65 -11.35 6.69
CA MET A 74 -19.27 -10.51 5.54
C MET A 74 -18.78 -11.34 4.35
N VAL A 75 -17.94 -12.35 4.60
CA VAL A 75 -17.46 -13.27 3.55
C VAL A 75 -18.62 -14.04 2.93
N GLN A 76 -19.56 -14.56 3.73
CA GLN A 76 -20.74 -15.26 3.22
C GLN A 76 -21.65 -14.32 2.41
N SER A 77 -21.79 -13.06 2.81
CA SER A 77 -22.53 -12.07 2.02
C SER A 77 -21.88 -11.80 0.66
N ALA A 78 -20.57 -11.59 0.65
CA ALA A 78 -19.80 -11.42 -0.58
C ALA A 78 -19.94 -12.62 -1.52
N ILE A 79 -19.90 -13.85 -1.00
CA ILE A 79 -20.10 -15.07 -1.80
C ILE A 79 -21.49 -15.08 -2.43
N ARG A 80 -22.55 -14.74 -1.69
CA ARG A 80 -23.92 -14.68 -2.22
C ARG A 80 -24.05 -13.66 -3.34
N GLU A 81 -23.50 -12.45 -3.17
CA GLU A 81 -23.54 -11.41 -4.21
C GLU A 81 -22.77 -11.82 -5.48
N ILE A 82 -21.64 -12.53 -5.33
CA ILE A 82 -20.89 -13.07 -6.47
C ILE A 82 -21.72 -14.15 -7.20
N GLN A 83 -22.37 -15.05 -6.47
CA GLN A 83 -23.23 -16.10 -7.04
C GLN A 83 -24.45 -15.54 -7.76
N GLN A 84 -24.97 -14.40 -7.30
CA GLN A 84 -26.07 -13.67 -7.94
C GLN A 84 -25.59 -12.77 -9.09
N HIS A 85 -24.30 -12.80 -9.44
CA HIS A 85 -23.67 -11.97 -10.47
C HIS A 85 -23.82 -10.46 -10.26
N VAL A 86 -24.05 -10.01 -9.03
CA VAL A 86 -24.11 -8.58 -8.66
C VAL A 86 -22.72 -7.96 -8.74
N VAL A 87 -21.71 -8.69 -8.27
CA VAL A 87 -20.29 -8.32 -8.37
C VAL A 87 -19.48 -9.52 -8.87
N GLN A 88 -18.40 -9.26 -9.60
CA GLN A 88 -17.52 -10.35 -10.09
C GLN A 88 -16.42 -10.73 -9.10
N LYS A 89 -15.94 -9.76 -8.31
CA LYS A 89 -14.90 -9.93 -7.28
C LYS A 89 -15.02 -8.81 -6.26
N VAL A 90 -14.78 -9.11 -4.99
CA VAL A 90 -14.64 -8.12 -3.91
C VAL A 90 -13.44 -8.47 -3.05
N VAL A 91 -12.72 -7.44 -2.58
CA VAL A 91 -11.62 -7.59 -1.63
C VAL A 91 -12.09 -7.10 -0.27
N LEU A 92 -12.14 -7.99 0.71
CA LEU A 92 -12.51 -7.68 2.08
C LEU A 92 -11.25 -7.52 2.95
N SER A 93 -11.29 -6.63 3.94
CA SER A 93 -10.22 -6.44 4.91
C SER A 93 -10.78 -6.29 6.33
N ARG A 94 -9.92 -6.53 7.32
CA ARG A 94 -10.21 -6.30 8.75
C ARG A 94 -8.99 -5.72 9.44
N GLN A 95 -9.23 -4.98 10.51
CA GLN A 95 -8.20 -4.40 11.35
C GLN A 95 -7.93 -5.31 12.55
N PHE A 96 -6.69 -5.27 13.03
CA PHE A 96 -6.24 -5.90 14.26
C PHE A 96 -5.38 -4.87 15.00
N PHE A 97 -5.63 -4.72 16.29
CA PHE A 97 -4.95 -3.81 17.18
C PHE A 97 -4.23 -4.63 18.24
N TRP A 98 -2.96 -4.29 18.45
CA TRP A 98 -2.16 -4.92 19.47
C TRP A 98 -1.54 -3.84 20.33
N ASP A 99 -1.68 -3.98 21.65
CA ASP A 99 -1.08 -3.03 22.57
C ASP A 99 0.40 -3.38 22.76
N CYS A 100 1.27 -2.55 22.19
CA CYS A 100 2.73 -2.67 22.31
C CYS A 100 3.28 -1.44 23.06
N PRO A 101 3.19 -1.39 24.40
CA PRO A 101 3.68 -0.23 25.16
C PRO A 101 5.19 0.02 24.97
N ASN A 102 5.95 -1.02 24.63
CA ASN A 102 7.40 -0.96 24.42
C ASN A 102 7.80 -0.92 22.92
N ALA A 103 6.85 -0.70 21.99
CA ALA A 103 7.20 -0.62 20.58
C ALA A 103 8.09 0.60 20.29
N ASN A 104 9.20 0.38 19.60
CA ASN A 104 10.05 1.44 19.07
C ASN A 104 9.84 1.56 17.55
N ALA A 105 9.33 2.71 17.11
CA ALA A 105 9.01 2.96 15.70
C ALA A 105 10.25 2.90 14.78
N ARG A 106 11.39 3.45 15.23
CA ARG A 106 12.65 3.44 14.48
C ARG A 106 13.19 2.02 14.31
N GLU A 107 13.21 1.24 15.39
CA GLU A 107 13.65 -0.16 15.35
C GLU A 107 12.72 -1.02 14.50
N THR A 108 11.42 -0.78 14.58
CA THR A 108 10.42 -1.46 13.73
C THR A 108 10.68 -1.17 12.26
N PHE A 109 10.89 0.10 11.89
CA PHE A 109 11.22 0.48 10.52
C PHE A 109 12.53 -0.15 10.03
N ASN A 110 13.58 -0.14 10.86
CA ASN A 110 14.85 -0.81 10.56
C ASN A 110 14.66 -2.32 10.37
N THR A 111 13.77 -2.94 11.15
CA THR A 111 13.42 -4.36 11.00
C THR A 111 12.67 -4.60 9.69
N LEU A 112 11.74 -3.72 9.29
CA LEU A 112 11.07 -3.81 7.99
C LEU A 112 12.06 -3.73 6.82
N LEU A 113 13.04 -2.83 6.90
CA LEU A 113 14.09 -2.70 5.90
C LEU A 113 14.90 -3.99 5.73
N LYS A 114 15.30 -4.62 6.83
CA LYS A 114 16.09 -5.85 6.84
C LYS A 114 15.27 -7.08 6.41
N SER A 115 14.05 -7.21 6.89
CA SER A 115 13.19 -8.37 6.65
C SER A 115 12.58 -8.39 5.25
N TYR A 116 12.40 -7.22 4.62
CA TYR A 116 11.72 -7.10 3.32
C TYR A 116 12.55 -6.30 2.30
N PRO A 117 13.77 -6.74 1.95
CA PRO A 117 14.66 -5.99 1.05
C PRO A 117 14.10 -5.83 -0.37
N ALA A 118 13.16 -6.68 -0.80
CA ALA A 118 12.51 -6.58 -2.11
C ALA A 118 11.23 -5.72 -2.12
N CYS A 119 10.78 -5.20 -0.97
CA CYS A 119 9.56 -4.39 -0.87
C CYS A 119 9.85 -2.89 -0.86
N THR A 120 8.91 -2.07 -1.30
CA THR A 120 8.87 -0.64 -0.98
C THR A 120 8.56 -0.48 0.51
N VAL A 121 9.55 -0.07 1.29
CA VAL A 121 9.40 0.16 2.74
C VAL A 121 9.21 1.65 2.99
N PHE A 122 8.17 2.01 3.74
CA PHE A 122 7.82 3.40 3.97
C PHE A 122 7.35 3.64 5.41
N ALA A 123 7.57 4.85 5.91
CA ALA A 123 6.95 5.39 7.12
C ALA A 123 6.45 6.81 6.81
N ILE A 124 5.15 7.02 7.01
CA ILE A 124 4.45 8.26 6.70
C ILE A 124 3.99 8.88 8.02
N LYS A 125 4.26 10.17 8.20
CA LYS A 125 3.75 10.97 9.31
C LYS A 125 2.94 12.13 8.73
N HIS A 126 1.65 12.17 9.05
CA HIS A 126 0.73 13.20 8.57
C HIS A 126 -0.10 13.76 9.70
N SER A 127 -0.08 15.09 9.90
CA SER A 127 -0.73 15.75 11.04
C SER A 127 -2.22 15.40 11.23
N LYS A 128 -2.96 15.22 10.13
CA LYS A 128 -4.39 14.87 10.15
C LYS A 128 -4.68 13.36 10.14
N TYR A 129 -3.83 12.55 9.50
CA TYR A 129 -4.18 11.17 9.15
C TYR A 129 -3.48 10.13 10.02
N GLY A 130 -2.63 10.56 10.94
CA GLY A 130 -1.86 9.64 11.76
C GLY A 130 -0.44 9.45 11.27
N SER A 131 0.24 8.51 11.91
CA SER A 131 1.52 7.96 11.50
C SER A 131 1.35 6.48 11.20
N TRP A 132 1.89 5.99 10.08
CA TRP A 132 1.84 4.57 9.74
C TRP A 132 3.06 4.17 8.92
N MET A 133 3.39 2.89 8.93
CA MET A 133 4.53 2.35 8.18
C MET A 133 4.19 0.98 7.61
N GLY A 134 4.92 0.56 6.59
CA GLY A 134 4.68 -0.73 5.94
C GLY A 134 5.77 -1.10 4.93
N ALA A 135 5.65 -2.33 4.42
CA ALA A 135 6.51 -2.89 3.39
C ALA A 135 5.62 -3.46 2.27
N SER A 136 5.40 -2.70 1.20
CA SER A 136 4.59 -3.16 0.06
C SER A 136 5.44 -3.92 -0.94
N PRO A 137 5.15 -5.20 -1.25
CA PRO A 137 5.77 -5.88 -2.38
C PRO A 137 5.15 -5.42 -3.71
N GLU A 138 4.01 -4.73 -3.68
CA GLU A 138 3.24 -4.40 -4.88
C GLU A 138 3.64 -3.05 -5.49
N VAL A 139 4.03 -3.09 -6.76
CA VAL A 139 4.30 -1.92 -7.59
C VAL A 139 3.02 -1.56 -8.33
N LEU A 140 2.36 -0.48 -7.90
CA LEU A 140 1.17 0.02 -8.56
C LEU A 140 1.51 0.55 -9.97
N LEU A 141 2.48 1.47 -10.05
CA LEU A 141 3.00 2.03 -11.28
C LEU A 141 4.39 2.62 -10.99
N GLU A 142 5.32 2.42 -11.91
CA GLU A 142 6.71 2.88 -11.84
C GLU A 142 7.12 3.43 -13.21
N SER A 143 7.81 4.57 -13.23
CA SER A 143 8.45 5.10 -14.43
C SER A 143 9.82 4.47 -14.61
N THR A 144 10.15 4.06 -15.82
CA THR A 144 11.46 3.51 -16.21
C THR A 144 11.99 4.26 -17.43
N ASP A 145 13.24 4.02 -17.82
CA ASP A 145 13.84 4.61 -19.03
C ASP A 145 13.12 4.17 -20.32
N GLU A 146 12.44 3.03 -20.28
CA GLU A 146 11.71 2.43 -21.41
C GLU A 146 10.20 2.73 -21.39
N GLY A 147 9.70 3.45 -20.39
CA GLY A 147 8.28 3.81 -20.25
C GLY A 147 7.76 3.62 -18.84
N TYR A 148 6.69 2.82 -18.70
CA TYR A 148 6.05 2.57 -17.40
C TYR A 148 5.87 1.08 -17.14
N ARG A 149 6.09 0.68 -15.89
CA ARG A 149 5.91 -0.68 -15.39
C ARG A 149 4.86 -0.71 -14.29
N SER A 150 4.02 -1.74 -14.31
CA SER A 150 3.07 -2.06 -13.24
C SER A 150 3.14 -3.56 -12.95
N MET A 151 2.65 -3.99 -11.79
CA MET A 151 2.57 -5.40 -11.43
C MET A 151 1.12 -5.79 -11.14
N SER A 152 0.69 -6.94 -11.64
CA SER A 152 -0.50 -7.62 -11.12
C SER A 152 -0.08 -8.63 -10.06
N LEU A 153 -0.52 -8.44 -8.82
CA LEU A 153 -0.23 -9.36 -7.72
C LEU A 153 -1.54 -9.85 -7.08
N ALA A 154 -1.95 -11.06 -7.42
CA ALA A 154 -3.09 -11.74 -6.83
C ALA A 154 -2.90 -13.27 -6.82
N GLY A 155 -3.64 -13.94 -5.94
CA GLY A 155 -3.39 -15.34 -5.61
C GLY A 155 -2.30 -15.47 -4.55
N THR A 156 -2.70 -15.77 -3.30
CA THR A 156 -1.77 -15.98 -2.20
C THR A 156 -1.54 -17.46 -1.99
N ARG A 157 -0.29 -17.89 -2.06
CA ARG A 157 0.11 -19.27 -1.75
C ARG A 157 0.80 -19.32 -0.39
N LEU A 158 0.54 -20.37 0.38
CA LEU A 158 1.34 -20.68 1.57
C LEU A 158 2.80 -20.88 1.17
N LYS A 159 3.74 -20.42 2.02
CA LYS A 159 5.19 -20.47 1.74
C LYS A 159 5.69 -21.87 1.34
N ASN A 160 5.05 -22.93 1.86
CA ASN A 160 5.41 -24.33 1.62
C ASN A 160 4.49 -25.03 0.59
N GLY A 161 3.57 -24.31 -0.04
CA GLY A 161 2.67 -24.87 -1.05
C GLY A 161 3.41 -25.12 -2.38
N THR A 162 3.29 -26.32 -2.93
CA THR A 162 4.05 -26.75 -4.12
C THR A 162 3.34 -26.46 -5.44
N ARG A 163 2.03 -26.20 -5.45
CA ARG A 163 1.25 -25.98 -6.68
C ARG A 163 0.33 -24.76 -6.57
N TRP A 164 0.14 -24.06 -7.69
CA TRP A 164 -0.90 -23.04 -7.84
C TRP A 164 -2.22 -23.73 -8.19
N GLY A 165 -3.30 -23.43 -7.47
CA GLY A 165 -4.62 -23.95 -7.77
C GLY A 165 -5.32 -23.13 -8.87
N ASN A 166 -6.43 -23.66 -9.38
CA ASN A 166 -7.25 -22.96 -10.38
C ASN A 166 -7.76 -21.61 -9.85
N LYS A 167 -8.13 -21.56 -8.56
CA LYS A 167 -8.59 -20.32 -7.91
C LYS A 167 -7.53 -19.22 -7.95
N GLU A 168 -6.30 -19.51 -7.50
CA GLU A 168 -5.24 -18.50 -7.48
C GLU A 168 -4.87 -18.04 -8.90
N LEU A 169 -4.87 -18.95 -9.88
CA LEU A 169 -4.64 -18.61 -11.29
C LEU A 169 -5.75 -17.73 -11.87
N GLU A 170 -7.01 -17.98 -11.51
CA GLU A 170 -8.16 -17.16 -11.92
C GLU A 170 -8.10 -15.77 -11.29
N GLU A 171 -7.78 -15.67 -9.99
CA GLU A 171 -7.61 -14.40 -9.30
C GLU A 171 -6.50 -13.55 -9.94
N GLN A 172 -5.36 -14.15 -10.27
CA GLN A 172 -4.26 -13.49 -10.96
C GLN A 172 -4.64 -13.04 -12.37
N LYS A 173 -5.33 -13.90 -13.13
CA LYS A 173 -5.83 -13.56 -14.48
C LYS A 173 -6.80 -12.40 -14.44
N PHE A 174 -7.69 -12.34 -13.46
CA PHE A 174 -8.65 -11.26 -13.30
C PHE A 174 -7.95 -9.91 -13.11
N VAL A 175 -7.01 -9.83 -12.15
CA VAL A 175 -6.25 -8.59 -11.89
C VAL A 175 -5.39 -8.20 -13.10
N THR A 176 -4.75 -9.17 -13.75
CA THR A 176 -3.93 -8.91 -14.95
C THR A 176 -4.77 -8.35 -16.10
N LYS A 177 -5.98 -8.87 -16.31
CA LYS A 177 -6.91 -8.34 -17.32
C LYS A 177 -7.34 -6.91 -16.99
N GLU A 178 -7.62 -6.63 -15.71
CA GLU A 178 -8.01 -5.30 -15.26
C GLU A 178 -6.91 -4.27 -15.50
N VAL A 179 -5.68 -4.56 -15.04
CA VAL A 179 -4.51 -3.68 -15.25
C VAL A 179 -4.30 -3.42 -16.75
N HIS A 180 -4.35 -4.47 -17.58
CA HIS A 180 -4.20 -4.32 -19.03
C HIS A 180 -5.30 -3.45 -19.65
N ARG A 181 -6.56 -3.64 -19.26
CA ARG A 181 -7.69 -2.85 -19.75
C ARG A 181 -7.55 -1.38 -19.37
N SER A 182 -7.20 -1.11 -18.11
CA SER A 182 -7.00 0.24 -17.59
C SER A 182 -5.85 0.95 -18.30
N LEU A 183 -4.70 0.30 -18.47
CA LEU A 183 -3.57 0.88 -19.20
C LEU A 183 -3.89 1.13 -20.68
N LYS A 184 -4.65 0.23 -21.32
CA LYS A 184 -5.04 0.38 -22.73
C LYS A 184 -5.86 1.65 -22.99
N ALA A 185 -6.63 2.12 -22.01
CA ALA A 185 -7.39 3.36 -22.12
C ALA A 185 -6.51 4.61 -22.29
N PHE A 186 -5.24 4.55 -21.90
CA PHE A 186 -4.26 5.65 -22.03
C PHE A 186 -3.42 5.57 -23.32
N GLY A 187 -3.61 4.54 -24.16
CA GLY A 187 -2.85 4.35 -25.40
C GLY A 187 -1.46 3.71 -25.21
N GLY A 188 -0.68 3.64 -26.29
CA GLY A 188 0.67 3.05 -26.29
C GLY A 188 0.73 1.53 -26.50
N LYS A 189 1.94 0.97 -26.55
CA LYS A 189 2.20 -0.46 -26.68
C LYS A 189 2.33 -1.09 -25.29
N ILE A 190 1.47 -2.07 -25.00
CA ILE A 190 1.51 -2.81 -23.73
C ILE A 190 2.08 -4.21 -23.99
N SER A 191 3.21 -4.52 -23.38
CA SER A 191 3.79 -5.87 -23.32
C SER A 191 3.59 -6.46 -21.92
N ARG A 192 3.66 -7.80 -21.83
CA ARG A 192 3.73 -8.53 -20.56
C ARG A 192 5.12 -9.17 -20.51
N GLY A 193 5.84 -8.91 -19.43
CA GLY A 193 7.09 -9.61 -19.10
C GLY A 193 6.84 -10.96 -18.46
#